data_AF-A0A2G6PSQ4-F1
#
_entry.id   AF-A0A2G6PSQ4-F1
#
_cell.length_a   1.000
_cell.length_b   1.000
_cell.length_c   1.000
_cell.angle_alpha   90.00
_cell.angle_beta   90.00
_cell.angle_gamma   90.00
#
_symmetry.space_group_name_H-M   'P 1'
#
loop_
_entity.id
_entity.type
_entity.pdbx_description
1 polymer ?
#
loop_
_entity_poly.entity_id
_entity_poly.type
_entity_poly.pdbx_seq_one_letter_code
_entity_poly.pdbx_strand_id
1 'polypeptide(L)'
;MTRLISVLLSLCPLLVFAQEDLMSYDNTLKFARYLKASQQYEFASQEYERIHYLRPQDTAVIKELVQTYRLGHKCHKMDKSYKMLAENNRIFEHPGFSGEYLKFSLACNDFSDKYNLLLSQLPDHDKSFYELSKLWISKDYNGLQLWTTQHKDINLSYPYDELVTVTKDFTHIKYKSPGLAVLMSAVLPGSGKAYANRWGDALMSFLFVATNAYASYRAFSKKGVQSANGWIFGGLAVSFYTANIWGSHRAVKKYNQKLRIQYQKNAETIIYSTF
;
A
#
# COMPACT_ATOMS: atom_id res chain seq x y z
N MET A 1 40.80 -85.00 2.65
CA MET A 1 40.00 -84.68 1.45
C MET A 1 38.83 -83.81 1.88
N THR A 2 38.90 -82.54 1.44
CA THR A 2 37.79 -81.62 1.09
C THR A 2 36.49 -81.58 1.92
N ARG A 3 36.34 -80.48 2.65
CA ARG A 3 35.09 -79.86 3.09
C ARG A 3 34.21 -79.46 1.90
N LEU A 4 32.89 -79.51 2.02
CA LEU A 4 32.02 -78.52 1.36
C LEU A 4 30.70 -78.36 2.13
N ILE A 5 30.49 -77.11 2.51
CA ILE A 5 29.41 -76.58 3.35
C ILE A 5 28.20 -76.35 2.44
N SER A 6 27.06 -76.92 2.80
CA SER A 6 25.77 -76.68 2.14
C SER A 6 25.26 -75.27 2.52
N VAL A 7 25.35 -74.34 1.58
CA VAL A 7 24.77 -72.99 1.70
C VAL A 7 23.27 -73.09 1.42
N LEU A 8 22.47 -72.90 2.47
CA LEU A 8 21.02 -72.73 2.37
C LEU A 8 20.75 -71.32 1.82
N LEU A 9 20.38 -71.20 0.53
CA LEU A 9 19.91 -69.95 -0.05
C LEU A 9 18.51 -69.64 0.52
N SER A 10 18.44 -68.77 1.53
CA SER A 10 17.16 -68.19 1.96
C SER A 10 16.67 -67.25 0.85
N LEU A 11 15.58 -67.62 0.16
CA LEU A 11 14.81 -66.68 -0.64
C LEU A 11 14.27 -65.59 0.30
N CYS A 12 14.94 -64.44 0.31
CA CYS A 12 14.38 -63.22 0.86
C CYS A 12 13.34 -62.72 -0.15
N PRO A 13 12.03 -62.66 0.18
CA PRO A 13 11.10 -61.97 -0.70
C PRO A 13 11.50 -60.50 -0.66
N LEU A 14 12.05 -60.00 -1.77
CA LEU A 14 12.20 -58.57 -2.00
C LEU A 14 10.80 -57.97 -1.96
N LEU A 15 10.40 -57.49 -0.79
CA LEU A 15 9.34 -56.50 -0.68
C LEU A 15 9.85 -55.29 -1.46
N VAL A 16 9.44 -55.21 -2.72
CA VAL A 16 9.54 -53.98 -3.51
C VAL A 16 8.64 -52.98 -2.79
N PHE A 17 9.21 -52.25 -1.84
CA PHE A 17 8.61 -50.99 -1.43
C PHE A 17 8.56 -50.16 -2.70
N ALA A 18 7.34 -49.84 -3.17
CA ALA A 18 7.16 -48.91 -4.26
C ALA A 18 7.89 -47.61 -3.86
N GLN A 19 9.00 -47.32 -4.53
CA GLN A 19 9.75 -46.10 -4.30
C GLN A 19 8.84 -44.94 -4.72
N GLU A 20 8.37 -44.15 -3.76
CA GLU A 20 7.54 -43.00 -4.05
C GLU A 20 8.34 -42.03 -4.93
N ASP A 21 7.83 -41.73 -6.12
CA ASP A 21 8.47 -40.77 -7.01
C ASP A 21 8.29 -39.36 -6.43
N LEU A 22 9.35 -38.89 -5.77
CA LEU A 22 9.46 -37.54 -5.21
C LEU A 22 9.24 -36.45 -6.26
N MET A 23 9.55 -36.73 -7.53
CA MET A 23 9.45 -35.78 -8.64
C MET A 23 8.17 -35.95 -9.47
N SER A 24 7.25 -36.80 -9.02
CA SER A 24 5.93 -36.93 -9.62
C SER A 24 5.20 -35.58 -9.64
N TYR A 25 4.21 -35.45 -10.53
CA TYR A 25 3.39 -34.24 -10.63
C TYR A 25 2.74 -33.88 -9.28
N ASP A 26 2.16 -34.86 -8.59
CA ASP A 26 1.44 -34.62 -7.33
C ASP A 26 2.39 -34.16 -6.22
N ASN A 27 3.57 -34.78 -6.10
CA ASN A 27 4.55 -34.42 -5.08
C ASN A 27 5.20 -33.06 -5.37
N THR A 28 5.49 -32.78 -6.64
CA THR A 28 5.98 -31.46 -7.07
C THR A 28 4.95 -30.36 -6.80
N LEU A 29 3.67 -30.60 -7.11
CA LEU A 29 2.60 -29.62 -6.88
C LEU A 29 2.38 -29.35 -5.39
N LYS A 30 2.42 -30.40 -4.54
CA LYS A 30 2.38 -30.24 -3.08
C LYS A 30 3.56 -29.39 -2.59
N PHE A 31 4.76 -29.64 -3.10
CA PHE A 31 5.96 -28.89 -2.73
C PHE A 31 5.88 -27.42 -3.17
N ALA A 32 5.45 -27.14 -4.41
CA ALA A 32 5.24 -25.78 -4.91
C ALA A 32 4.22 -25.00 -4.05
N ARG A 33 3.12 -25.65 -3.65
CA ARG A 33 2.11 -25.07 -2.76
C ARG A 33 2.66 -24.84 -1.35
N TYR A 34 3.46 -25.75 -0.82
CA TYR A 34 4.14 -25.57 0.47
C TYR A 34 5.08 -24.37 0.46
N LEU A 35 5.90 -24.21 -0.60
CA LEU A 35 6.78 -23.06 -0.77
C LEU A 35 5.98 -21.76 -0.87
N LYS A 36 4.87 -21.74 -1.63
CA LYS A 36 3.97 -20.58 -1.74
C LYS A 36 3.38 -20.21 -0.38
N ALA A 37 2.86 -21.18 0.37
CA ALA A 37 2.30 -20.99 1.71
C ALA A 37 3.35 -20.49 2.71
N SER A 38 4.60 -20.93 2.55
CA SER A 38 5.75 -20.49 3.34
C SER A 38 6.34 -19.14 2.85
N GLN A 39 5.64 -18.43 1.95
CA GLN A 39 6.05 -17.15 1.35
C GLN A 39 7.38 -17.19 0.56
N GLN A 40 7.85 -18.39 0.21
CA GLN A 40 9.05 -18.59 -0.60
C GLN A 40 8.70 -18.48 -2.09
N TYR A 41 8.16 -17.33 -2.50
CA TYR A 41 7.57 -17.13 -3.83
C TYR A 41 8.58 -17.32 -4.97
N GLU A 42 9.86 -17.03 -4.74
CA GLU A 42 10.92 -17.27 -5.72
C GLU A 42 10.99 -18.76 -6.08
N PHE A 43 11.23 -19.62 -5.09
CA PHE A 43 11.32 -21.07 -5.27
C PHE A 43 9.98 -21.67 -5.71
N ALA A 44 8.86 -21.22 -5.12
CA ALA A 44 7.53 -21.67 -5.51
C ALA A 44 7.30 -21.43 -7.02
N SER A 45 7.67 -20.25 -7.52
CA SER A 45 7.47 -19.92 -8.94
C SER A 45 8.31 -20.80 -9.87
N GLN A 46 9.51 -21.20 -9.46
CA GLN A 46 10.36 -22.11 -10.24
C GLN A 46 9.74 -23.50 -10.34
N GLU A 47 9.18 -24.02 -9.25
CA GLU A 47 8.46 -25.30 -9.26
C GLU A 47 7.18 -25.21 -10.10
N TYR A 48 6.38 -24.16 -9.97
CA TYR A 48 5.21 -23.97 -10.84
C TYR A 48 5.59 -23.80 -12.31
N GLU A 49 6.69 -23.11 -12.64
CA GLU A 49 7.20 -23.02 -14.01
C GLU A 49 7.57 -24.41 -14.55
N ARG A 50 8.20 -25.26 -13.74
CA ARG A 50 8.52 -26.65 -14.09
C ARG A 50 7.26 -27.48 -14.35
N ILE A 51 6.25 -27.39 -13.48
CA ILE A 51 4.98 -28.10 -13.66
C ILE A 51 4.28 -27.61 -14.94
N HIS A 52 4.20 -26.29 -15.15
CA HIS A 52 3.58 -25.71 -16.34
C HIS A 52 4.30 -26.13 -17.63
N TYR A 53 5.64 -26.23 -17.61
CA TYR A 53 6.40 -26.74 -18.76
C TYR A 53 6.00 -28.18 -19.12
N LEU A 54 5.83 -29.06 -18.11
CA LEU A 54 5.44 -30.46 -18.32
C LEU A 54 3.96 -30.63 -18.68
N ARG A 55 3.09 -29.74 -18.17
CA ARG A 55 1.64 -29.76 -18.40
C ARG A 55 1.12 -28.35 -18.71
N PRO A 56 1.33 -27.85 -19.94
CA PRO A 56 1.01 -26.47 -20.29
C PRO A 56 -0.48 -26.14 -20.27
N GLN A 57 -1.35 -27.16 -20.36
CA GLN A 57 -2.80 -26.98 -20.41
C GLN A 57 -3.49 -27.04 -19.03
N ASP A 58 -2.72 -27.24 -17.95
CA ASP A 58 -3.25 -27.27 -16.58
C ASP A 58 -3.59 -25.85 -16.10
N THR A 59 -4.88 -25.51 -16.16
CA THR A 59 -5.40 -24.17 -15.84
C THR A 59 -5.27 -23.83 -14.36
N ALA A 60 -5.32 -24.82 -13.46
CA ALA A 60 -5.12 -24.60 -12.03
C ALA A 60 -3.67 -24.19 -11.76
N VAL A 61 -2.71 -24.91 -12.36
CA VAL A 61 -1.28 -24.58 -12.25
C VAL A 61 -0.97 -23.22 -12.86
N ILE A 62 -1.54 -22.88 -14.03
CA ILE A 62 -1.35 -21.55 -14.63
C ILE A 62 -1.79 -20.45 -13.66
N LYS A 63 -2.99 -20.57 -13.07
CA LYS A 63 -3.50 -19.58 -12.14
C LYS A 63 -2.62 -19.47 -10.90
N GLU A 64 -2.23 -20.60 -10.30
CA GLU A 64 -1.37 -20.62 -9.12
C GLU A 64 0.05 -20.08 -9.41
N LEU A 65 0.58 -20.29 -10.62
CA LEU A 65 1.83 -19.71 -11.07
C LEU A 65 1.74 -18.18 -11.13
N VAL A 66 0.72 -17.64 -11.80
CA VAL A 66 0.54 -16.18 -11.91
C VAL A 66 0.28 -15.54 -10.54
N GLN A 67 -0.51 -16.19 -9.69
CA GLN A 67 -0.66 -15.80 -8.28
C GLN A 67 0.68 -15.70 -7.56
N THR A 68 1.55 -16.71 -7.76
CA THR A 68 2.87 -16.74 -7.13
C THR A 68 3.75 -15.60 -7.65
N TYR A 69 3.69 -15.27 -8.95
CA TYR A 69 4.38 -14.09 -9.48
C TYR A 69 3.88 -12.79 -8.87
N ARG A 70 2.56 -12.63 -8.71
CA ARG A 70 1.96 -11.45 -8.08
C ARG A 70 2.41 -11.31 -6.63
N LEU A 71 2.28 -12.37 -5.84
CA LEU A 71 2.67 -12.38 -4.41
C LEU A 71 4.17 -12.14 -4.22
N GLY A 72 5.00 -12.62 -5.16
CA GLY A 72 6.43 -12.33 -5.21
C GLY A 72 6.81 -10.99 -5.86
N HIS A 73 5.84 -10.11 -6.18
CA HIS A 73 6.04 -8.84 -6.87
C HIS A 73 6.91 -8.94 -8.14
N LYS A 74 6.80 -10.04 -8.91
CA LYS A 74 7.59 -10.29 -10.12
C LYS A 74 7.04 -9.55 -11.34
N CYS A 75 6.97 -8.21 -11.29
CA CYS A 75 6.32 -7.39 -12.32
C CYS A 75 6.87 -7.59 -13.74
N HIS A 76 8.14 -7.97 -13.88
CA HIS A 76 8.73 -8.33 -15.18
C HIS A 76 8.09 -9.57 -15.85
N LYS A 77 7.31 -10.38 -15.11
CA LYS A 77 6.56 -11.53 -15.63
C LYS A 77 5.14 -11.18 -16.08
N MET A 78 4.71 -9.92 -16.02
CA MET A 78 3.35 -9.49 -16.38
C MET A 78 2.95 -9.93 -17.80
N ASP A 79 3.80 -9.68 -18.80
CA ASP A 79 3.50 -10.07 -20.18
C ASP A 79 3.45 -11.58 -20.39
N LYS A 80 4.36 -12.32 -19.74
CA LYS A 80 4.33 -13.80 -19.74
C LYS A 80 3.03 -14.30 -19.12
N SER A 81 2.61 -13.70 -18.00
CA SER A 81 1.40 -14.05 -17.28
C SER A 81 0.14 -13.81 -18.12
N TYR A 82 0.07 -12.67 -18.80
CA TYR A 82 -1.03 -12.40 -19.73
C TYR A 82 -1.09 -13.46 -20.84
N LYS A 83 0.05 -13.80 -21.47
CA LYS A 83 0.09 -14.81 -22.53
C LYS A 83 -0.41 -16.18 -22.06
N MET A 84 0.00 -16.62 -20.87
CA MET A 84 -0.45 -17.89 -20.29
C MET A 84 -1.94 -17.87 -19.94
N LEU A 85 -2.45 -16.77 -19.39
CA LEU A 85 -3.87 -16.64 -19.01
C LEU A 85 -4.78 -16.46 -20.22
N ALA A 86 -4.33 -15.75 -21.26
CA ALA A 86 -5.10 -15.42 -22.46
C ALA A 86 -5.02 -16.49 -23.55
N GLU A 87 -4.24 -17.55 -23.36
CA GLU A 87 -4.15 -18.66 -24.32
C GLU A 87 -5.54 -19.23 -24.60
N ASN A 88 -5.88 -19.40 -25.89
CA ASN A 88 -7.20 -19.86 -26.34
C ASN A 88 -8.37 -19.05 -25.76
N ASN A 89 -8.20 -17.74 -25.57
CA ASN A 89 -9.21 -16.79 -25.04
C ASN A 89 -9.70 -17.06 -23.61
N ARG A 90 -9.05 -17.96 -22.86
CA ARG A 90 -9.43 -18.35 -21.48
C ARG A 90 -9.58 -17.20 -20.51
N ILE A 91 -8.81 -16.13 -20.68
CA ILE A 91 -8.85 -14.95 -19.80
C ILE A 91 -10.20 -14.25 -19.82
N PHE A 92 -10.95 -14.35 -20.92
CA PHE A 92 -12.30 -13.79 -21.05
C PHE A 92 -13.38 -14.77 -20.61
N GLU A 93 -13.14 -16.07 -20.78
CA GLU A 93 -14.10 -17.14 -20.44
C GLU A 93 -14.09 -17.48 -18.94
N HIS A 94 -12.97 -17.21 -18.25
CA HIS A 94 -12.79 -17.53 -16.83
C HIS A 94 -12.56 -16.25 -16.00
N PRO A 95 -13.57 -15.77 -15.24
CA PRO A 95 -13.44 -14.60 -14.38
C PRO A 95 -12.28 -14.69 -13.37
N GLY A 96 -11.92 -15.91 -12.96
CA GLY A 96 -10.78 -16.14 -12.09
C GLY A 96 -9.42 -15.81 -12.72
N PHE A 97 -9.30 -15.77 -14.04
CA PHE A 97 -8.06 -15.45 -14.76
C PHE A 97 -7.95 -13.95 -15.00
N SER A 98 -9.01 -13.30 -15.49
CA SER A 98 -9.06 -11.84 -15.63
C SER A 98 -8.87 -11.16 -14.28
N GLY A 99 -9.57 -11.61 -13.24
CA GLY A 99 -9.41 -11.08 -11.88
C GLY A 99 -8.00 -11.21 -11.34
N GLU A 100 -7.31 -12.33 -11.61
CA GLU A 100 -5.92 -12.53 -11.19
C GLU A 100 -4.96 -11.58 -11.92
N TYR A 101 -5.12 -11.41 -13.23
CA TYR A 101 -4.33 -10.46 -14.00
C TYR A 101 -4.54 -9.02 -13.52
N LEU A 102 -5.79 -8.60 -13.28
CA LEU A 102 -6.10 -7.27 -12.78
C LEU A 102 -5.50 -7.02 -11.39
N LYS A 103 -5.51 -8.01 -10.49
CA LYS A 103 -4.81 -7.93 -9.19
C LYS A 103 -3.29 -7.81 -9.38
N PHE A 104 -2.73 -8.50 -10.36
CA PHE A 104 -1.29 -8.42 -10.64
C PHE A 104 -0.91 -7.03 -11.21
N SER A 105 -1.71 -6.49 -12.12
CA SER A 105 -1.61 -5.10 -12.59
C SER A 105 -1.65 -4.09 -11.44
N LEU A 106 -2.59 -4.23 -10.50
CA LEU A 106 -2.67 -3.38 -9.31
C LEU A 106 -1.40 -3.50 -8.45
N ALA A 107 -0.92 -4.72 -8.17
CA ALA A 107 0.30 -4.95 -7.38
C ALA A 107 1.56 -4.35 -8.03
N CYS A 108 1.58 -4.23 -9.35
CA CYS A 108 2.69 -3.71 -10.13
C CYS A 108 2.51 -2.26 -10.60
N ASN A 109 1.37 -1.64 -10.30
CA ASN A 109 0.99 -0.32 -10.82
C ASN A 109 1.07 -0.26 -12.37
N ASP A 110 0.68 -1.35 -13.05
CA ASP A 110 0.68 -1.49 -14.51
C ASP A 110 -0.74 -1.44 -15.08
N PHE A 111 -1.12 -0.27 -15.60
CA PHE A 111 -2.45 0.01 -16.15
C PHE A 111 -2.46 0.10 -17.69
N SER A 112 -1.86 -0.91 -18.34
CA SER A 112 -1.78 -1.02 -19.80
C SER A 112 -3.15 -1.19 -20.49
N ASP A 113 -3.18 -1.14 -21.82
CA ASP A 113 -4.42 -1.34 -22.59
C ASP A 113 -5.11 -2.68 -22.28
N LYS A 114 -4.32 -3.71 -21.94
CA LYS A 114 -4.80 -5.03 -21.50
C LYS A 114 -5.64 -4.92 -20.22
N TYR A 115 -5.22 -4.08 -19.28
CA TYR A 115 -5.96 -3.82 -18.05
C TYR A 115 -7.33 -3.20 -18.36
N ASN A 116 -7.35 -2.15 -19.18
CA ASN A 116 -8.59 -1.45 -19.54
C ASN A 116 -9.53 -2.36 -20.37
N LEU A 117 -8.96 -3.19 -21.25
CA LEU A 117 -9.73 -4.18 -22.02
C LEU A 117 -10.43 -5.18 -21.08
N LEU A 118 -9.70 -5.81 -20.17
CA LEU A 118 -10.29 -6.77 -19.23
C LEU A 118 -11.30 -6.13 -18.28
N LEU A 119 -11.00 -4.91 -17.81
CA LEU A 119 -11.90 -4.13 -16.98
C LEU A 119 -13.24 -3.84 -17.68
N SER A 120 -13.23 -3.57 -18.98
CA SER A 120 -14.44 -3.30 -19.77
C SER A 120 -15.39 -4.49 -19.89
N GLN A 121 -14.88 -5.71 -19.70
CA GLN A 121 -15.64 -6.96 -19.80
C GLN A 121 -16.20 -7.42 -18.45
N LEU A 122 -15.84 -6.76 -17.35
CA LEU A 122 -16.33 -7.11 -16.02
C LEU A 122 -17.75 -6.58 -15.79
N PRO A 123 -18.57 -7.29 -14.99
CA PRO A 123 -19.80 -6.73 -14.45
C PRO A 123 -19.54 -5.41 -13.71
N ASP A 124 -20.52 -4.50 -13.73
CA ASP A 124 -20.36 -3.13 -13.19
C ASP A 124 -19.88 -3.08 -11.73
N HIS A 125 -20.28 -4.05 -10.91
CA HIS A 125 -19.87 -4.13 -9.50
C HIS A 125 -18.37 -4.41 -9.35
N ASP A 126 -17.83 -5.43 -10.02
CA ASP A 126 -16.41 -5.76 -9.98
C ASP A 126 -15.58 -4.67 -10.68
N LYS A 127 -16.12 -4.13 -11.78
CA LYS A 127 -15.50 -3.03 -12.52
C LYS A 127 -15.24 -1.81 -11.63
N SER A 128 -16.24 -1.42 -10.83
CA SER A 128 -16.14 -0.28 -9.90
C SER A 128 -14.98 -0.43 -8.90
N PHE A 129 -14.77 -1.63 -8.37
CA PHE A 129 -13.66 -1.91 -7.45
C PHE A 129 -12.31 -1.68 -8.13
N TYR A 130 -12.10 -2.24 -9.32
CA TYR A 130 -10.83 -2.12 -10.04
C TYR A 130 -10.58 -0.68 -10.53
N GLU A 131 -11.61 0.03 -10.97
CA GLU A 131 -11.51 1.45 -11.32
C GLU A 131 -11.03 2.30 -10.14
N LEU A 132 -11.67 2.17 -8.98
CA LEU A 132 -11.27 2.86 -7.77
C LEU A 132 -9.87 2.46 -7.31
N SER A 133 -9.56 1.17 -7.38
CA SER A 133 -8.25 0.65 -6.99
C SER A 133 -7.15 1.25 -7.87
N LYS A 134 -7.38 1.35 -9.19
CA LYS A 134 -6.48 2.03 -10.13
C LYS A 134 -6.28 3.50 -9.75
N LEU A 135 -7.34 4.23 -9.43
CA LEU A 135 -7.26 5.64 -9.05
C LEU A 135 -6.47 5.85 -7.74
N TRP A 136 -6.71 5.01 -6.74
CA TRP A 136 -5.96 5.04 -5.48
C TRP A 136 -4.49 4.68 -5.66
N ILE A 137 -4.17 3.58 -6.34
CA ILE A 137 -2.78 3.14 -6.54
C ILE A 137 -1.99 4.14 -7.40
N SER A 138 -2.62 4.69 -8.45
CA SER A 138 -2.00 5.74 -9.27
C SER A 138 -1.96 7.11 -8.60
N LYS A 139 -2.61 7.28 -7.43
CA LYS A 139 -2.74 8.53 -6.66
C LYS A 139 -3.42 9.65 -7.46
N ASP A 140 -4.32 9.29 -8.36
CA ASP A 140 -5.15 10.24 -9.10
C ASP A 140 -6.35 10.71 -8.27
N TYR A 141 -6.07 11.63 -7.34
CA TYR A 141 -7.08 12.19 -6.45
C TYR A 141 -8.16 13.01 -7.19
N ASN A 142 -7.83 13.57 -8.36
CA ASN A 142 -8.82 14.28 -9.18
C ASN A 142 -9.79 13.28 -9.82
N GLY A 143 -9.27 12.16 -10.32
CA GLY A 143 -10.08 11.03 -10.79
C GLY A 143 -10.99 10.48 -9.70
N LEU A 144 -10.52 10.34 -8.45
CA LEU A 144 -11.37 9.95 -7.31
C LEU A 144 -12.54 10.91 -7.08
N GLN A 145 -12.29 12.21 -7.18
CA GLN A 145 -13.34 13.24 -7.04
C GLN A 145 -14.38 13.14 -8.18
N LEU A 146 -13.91 12.98 -9.42
CA LEU A 146 -14.77 12.83 -10.59
C LEU A 146 -15.62 11.57 -10.48
N TRP A 147 -14.98 10.44 -10.17
CA TRP A 147 -15.64 9.14 -10.00
C TRP A 147 -16.74 9.23 -8.94
N THR A 148 -16.45 9.82 -7.78
CA THR A 148 -17.44 9.96 -6.69
C THR A 148 -18.61 10.85 -7.09
N THR A 149 -18.37 11.87 -7.91
CA THR A 149 -19.43 12.78 -8.39
C THR A 149 -20.36 12.10 -9.39
N GLN A 150 -19.80 11.23 -10.25
CA GLN A 150 -20.57 10.44 -11.23
C GLN A 150 -21.38 9.32 -10.57
N HIS A 151 -20.97 8.87 -9.39
CA HIS A 151 -21.50 7.68 -8.72
C HIS A 151 -22.13 7.98 -7.35
N LYS A 152 -22.83 9.12 -7.22
CA LYS A 152 -23.42 9.57 -5.95
C LYS A 152 -24.35 8.55 -5.29
N ASP A 153 -25.17 7.86 -6.09
CA ASP A 153 -26.22 6.94 -5.62
C ASP A 153 -25.82 5.46 -5.71
N ILE A 154 -24.52 5.16 -5.84
CA ILE A 154 -24.06 3.77 -5.84
C ILE A 154 -24.33 3.12 -4.48
N ASN A 155 -25.18 2.09 -4.50
CA ASN A 155 -25.43 1.12 -3.44
C ASN A 155 -24.69 -0.17 -3.83
N LEU A 156 -23.51 -0.42 -3.26
CA LEU A 156 -22.75 -1.65 -3.52
C LEU A 156 -23.08 -2.69 -2.45
N SER A 157 -23.20 -3.96 -2.86
CA SER A 157 -23.14 -5.08 -1.92
C SER A 157 -21.69 -5.35 -1.50
N TYR A 158 -21.52 -5.83 -0.26
CA TYR A 158 -20.26 -6.30 0.32
C TYR A 158 -19.49 -7.24 -0.65
N PRO A 159 -18.14 -7.20 -0.73
CA PRO A 159 -17.14 -6.57 0.14
C PRO A 159 -16.66 -5.17 -0.28
N TYR A 160 -17.21 -4.61 -1.36
CA TYR A 160 -16.67 -3.41 -2.02
C TYR A 160 -17.10 -2.07 -1.38
N ASP A 161 -17.99 -2.12 -0.39
CA ASP A 161 -18.55 -0.96 0.30
C ASP A 161 -17.48 -0.16 1.08
N GLU A 162 -16.47 -0.83 1.63
CA GLU A 162 -15.44 -0.17 2.46
C GLU A 162 -14.56 0.77 1.62
N LEU A 163 -14.11 0.34 0.43
CA LEU A 163 -13.29 1.17 -0.46
C LEU A 163 -14.08 2.39 -0.96
N VAL A 164 -15.36 2.22 -1.27
CA VAL A 164 -16.24 3.31 -1.66
C VAL A 164 -16.46 4.28 -0.51
N THR A 165 -16.69 3.78 0.70
CA THR A 165 -16.87 4.61 1.89
C THR A 165 -15.61 5.44 2.17
N VAL A 166 -14.42 4.82 2.17
CA VAL A 166 -13.14 5.55 2.33
C VAL A 166 -12.94 6.59 1.23
N THR A 167 -13.37 6.32 0.00
CA THR A 167 -13.28 7.25 -1.12
C THR A 167 -14.25 8.44 -0.96
N LYS A 168 -15.51 8.18 -0.58
CA LYS A 168 -16.50 9.23 -0.28
C LYS A 168 -16.01 10.13 0.86
N ASP A 169 -15.53 9.53 1.95
CA ASP A 169 -14.97 10.27 3.07
C ASP A 169 -13.79 11.13 2.62
N PHE A 170 -12.85 10.55 1.86
CA PHE A 170 -11.68 11.27 1.33
C PHE A 170 -12.04 12.49 0.49
N THR A 171 -12.98 12.34 -0.44
CA THR A 171 -13.42 13.41 -1.35
C THR A 171 -14.20 14.52 -0.64
N HIS A 172 -14.77 14.24 0.54
CA HIS A 172 -15.47 15.22 1.38
C HIS A 172 -14.58 15.88 2.45
N ILE A 173 -13.31 15.48 2.57
CA ILE A 173 -12.38 16.08 3.54
C ILE A 173 -12.21 17.58 3.29
N LYS A 174 -12.35 18.34 4.38
CA LYS A 174 -11.95 19.75 4.42
C LYS A 174 -10.54 19.88 4.98
N TYR A 175 -9.58 20.19 4.11
CA TYR A 175 -8.22 20.48 4.53
C TYR A 175 -8.15 21.81 5.30
N LYS A 176 -7.28 21.85 6.32
CA LYS A 176 -7.05 23.05 7.12
C LYS A 176 -6.30 24.10 6.30
N SER A 177 -6.66 25.38 6.43
CA SER A 177 -6.04 26.46 5.66
C SER A 177 -4.67 26.86 6.25
N PRO A 178 -3.57 26.77 5.49
CA PRO A 178 -2.26 27.22 5.98
C PRO A 178 -2.18 28.75 6.18
N GLY A 179 -2.92 29.53 5.37
CA GLY A 179 -2.98 30.99 5.50
C GLY A 179 -3.74 31.42 6.76
N LEU A 180 -4.84 30.75 7.09
CA LEU A 180 -5.55 31.00 8.35
C LEU A 180 -4.64 30.74 9.56
N ALA A 181 -3.83 29.68 9.51
CA ALA A 181 -2.88 29.35 10.58
C ALA A 181 -1.81 30.45 10.77
N VAL A 182 -1.35 31.06 9.68
CA VAL A 182 -0.42 32.20 9.71
C VAL A 182 -1.08 33.40 10.38
N LEU A 183 -2.30 33.76 9.97
CA LEU A 183 -3.05 34.89 10.53
C LEU A 183 -3.31 34.70 12.03
N MET A 184 -3.78 33.52 12.42
CA MET A 184 -3.97 33.17 13.83
C MET A 184 -2.68 33.37 14.62
N SER A 185 -1.56 32.81 14.15
CA SER A 185 -0.27 32.90 14.85
C SER A 185 0.35 34.30 14.85
N ALA A 186 -0.02 35.17 13.91
CA ALA A 186 0.37 36.58 13.94
C ALA A 186 -0.36 37.33 15.06
N VAL A 187 -1.65 37.03 15.29
CA VAL A 187 -2.40 37.63 16.40
C VAL A 187 -1.96 37.06 17.76
N LEU A 188 -1.86 35.73 17.85
CA LEU A 188 -1.51 35.01 19.07
C LEU A 188 -0.47 33.93 18.76
N PRO A 189 0.80 34.10 19.19
CA PRO A 189 1.86 33.15 18.90
C PRO A 189 1.49 31.70 19.28
N GLY A 190 1.57 30.79 18.31
CA GLY A 190 1.30 29.37 18.51
C GLY A 190 -0.14 28.93 18.21
N SER A 191 -1.09 29.86 18.09
CA SER A 191 -2.50 29.50 17.83
C SER A 191 -2.72 28.77 16.49
N GLY A 192 -1.94 29.06 15.45
CA GLY A 192 -1.95 28.30 14.20
C GLY A 192 -1.42 26.86 14.34
N LYS A 193 -0.53 26.60 15.31
CA LYS A 193 -0.10 25.24 15.67
C LYS A 193 -1.19 24.51 16.46
N ALA A 194 -1.90 25.21 17.35
CA ALA A 194 -3.07 24.66 18.03
C ALA A 194 -4.18 24.29 17.04
N TYR A 195 -4.43 25.13 16.03
CA TYR A 195 -5.34 24.82 14.92
C TYR A 195 -4.95 23.54 14.16
N ALA A 196 -3.66 23.21 14.09
CA ALA A 196 -3.12 21.96 13.54
C ALA A 196 -3.09 20.79 14.54
N ASN A 197 -3.79 20.89 15.68
CA ASN A 197 -3.80 19.94 16.80
C ASN A 197 -2.41 19.70 17.44
N ARG A 198 -1.50 20.68 17.35
CA ARG A 198 -0.16 20.63 17.95
C ARG A 198 -0.09 21.54 19.18
N TRP A 199 -0.86 21.18 20.21
CA TRP A 199 -1.02 21.98 21.43
C TRP A 199 0.28 22.19 22.21
N GLY A 200 1.14 21.17 22.30
CA GLY A 200 2.45 21.30 22.95
C GLY A 200 3.34 22.33 22.24
N ASP A 201 3.41 22.29 20.91
CA ASP A 201 4.16 23.28 20.14
C ASP A 201 3.53 24.67 20.23
N ALA A 202 2.20 24.76 20.31
CA ALA A 202 1.47 26.02 20.48
C ALA A 202 1.84 26.69 21.81
N LEU A 203 1.81 25.94 22.91
CA LEU A 203 2.18 26.42 24.25
C LEU A 203 3.63 26.90 24.29
N MET A 204 4.57 26.11 23.76
CA MET A 204 5.99 26.51 23.72
C MET A 204 6.20 27.79 22.90
N SER A 205 5.47 27.93 21.79
CA SER A 205 5.53 29.14 20.95
C SER A 205 5.10 30.38 21.72
N PHE A 206 3.98 30.28 22.43
CA PHE A 206 3.45 31.36 23.25
C PHE A 206 4.42 31.74 24.35
N LEU A 207 4.89 30.76 25.13
CA LEU A 207 5.81 30.99 26.25
C LEU A 207 7.11 31.64 25.79
N PHE A 208 7.76 31.15 24.72
CA PHE A 208 9.01 31.75 24.25
C PHE A 208 8.82 33.18 23.77
N VAL A 209 7.75 33.48 23.03
CA VAL A 209 7.53 34.86 22.57
C VAL A 209 7.14 35.77 23.74
N ALA A 210 6.19 35.35 24.58
CA ALA A 210 5.69 36.16 25.69
C ALA A 210 6.76 36.45 26.73
N THR A 211 7.55 35.45 27.12
CA THR A 211 8.62 35.63 28.14
C THR A 211 9.74 36.53 27.63
N ASN A 212 10.21 36.35 26.39
CA ASN A 212 11.24 37.21 25.80
C ASN A 212 10.72 38.63 25.55
N ALA A 213 9.49 38.79 25.07
CA ALA A 213 8.88 40.09 24.89
C ALA A 213 8.73 40.83 26.24
N TYR A 214 8.27 40.13 27.28
CA TYR A 214 8.15 40.69 28.62
C TYR A 214 9.52 41.05 29.23
N ALA A 215 10.53 40.19 29.06
CA ALA A 215 11.90 40.46 29.51
C ALA A 215 12.50 41.68 28.80
N SER A 216 12.29 41.79 27.48
CA SER A 216 12.70 42.94 26.68
C SER A 216 12.03 44.22 27.15
N TYR A 217 10.70 44.20 27.31
CA TYR A 217 9.92 45.32 27.84
C TYR A 217 10.47 45.80 29.19
N ARG A 218 10.62 44.89 30.16
CA ARG A 218 11.17 45.21 31.49
C ARG A 218 12.58 45.79 31.43
N ALA A 219 13.42 45.31 30.53
CA ALA A 219 14.79 45.79 30.38
C ALA A 219 14.86 47.19 29.75
N PHE A 220 13.99 47.48 28.77
CA PHE A 220 13.87 48.82 28.16
C PHE A 220 13.22 49.82 29.10
N SER A 221 12.18 49.44 29.86
CA SER A 221 11.57 50.35 30.85
C SER A 221 12.56 50.82 31.92
N LYS A 222 13.61 50.05 32.21
CA LYS A 222 14.63 50.41 33.22
C LYS A 222 15.77 51.27 32.69
N LYS A 223 16.28 50.99 31.49
CA LYS A 223 17.52 51.61 30.96
C LYS A 223 17.34 52.29 29.61
N GLY A 224 16.11 52.38 29.11
CA GLY A 224 15.81 52.88 27.77
C GLY A 224 16.61 52.13 26.69
N VAL A 225 16.87 52.80 25.58
CA VAL A 225 17.59 52.26 24.42
C VAL A 225 19.03 51.80 24.71
N GLN A 226 19.61 52.21 25.86
CA GLN A 226 20.94 51.78 26.31
C GLN A 226 20.95 50.36 26.91
N SER A 227 19.78 49.70 26.99
CA SER A 227 19.65 48.36 27.56
C SER A 227 20.11 47.26 26.60
N ALA A 228 21.32 46.74 26.80
CA ALA A 228 21.81 45.58 26.05
C ALA A 228 20.85 44.37 26.16
N ASN A 229 20.36 44.07 27.37
CA ASN A 229 19.40 42.99 27.60
C ASN A 229 18.06 43.24 26.88
N GLY A 230 17.64 44.50 26.77
CA GLY A 230 16.43 44.88 26.02
C GLY A 230 16.54 44.45 24.56
N TRP A 231 17.66 44.78 23.91
CA TRP A 231 17.93 44.40 22.52
C TRP A 231 18.11 42.89 22.34
N ILE A 232 18.79 42.20 23.27
CA ILE A 232 18.97 40.74 23.22
C ILE A 232 17.60 40.03 23.28
N PHE A 233 16.81 40.28 24.31
CA PHE A 233 15.50 39.64 24.47
C PHE A 233 14.50 40.10 23.42
N GLY A 234 14.59 41.35 22.94
CA GLY A 234 13.76 41.87 21.87
C GLY A 234 14.05 41.18 20.53
N GLY A 235 15.34 41.02 20.20
CA GLY A 235 15.79 40.25 19.05
C GLY A 235 15.28 38.81 19.12
N LEU A 236 15.45 38.14 20.27
CA LEU A 236 14.92 36.79 20.48
C LEU A 236 13.40 36.72 20.32
N ALA A 237 12.65 37.68 20.89
CA ALA A 237 11.20 37.73 20.76
C ALA A 237 10.78 37.84 19.30
N VAL A 238 11.40 38.73 18.51
CA VAL A 238 11.14 38.89 17.07
C VAL A 238 11.52 37.63 16.29
N SER A 239 12.68 37.03 16.58
CA SER A 239 13.12 35.78 15.97
C SER A 239 12.15 34.63 16.24
N PHE A 240 11.74 34.42 17.49
CA PHE A 240 10.77 33.38 17.83
C PHE A 240 9.38 33.68 17.26
N TYR A 241 8.94 34.94 17.27
CA TYR A 241 7.64 35.34 16.71
C TYR A 241 7.55 35.01 15.22
N THR A 242 8.54 35.46 14.43
CA THR A 242 8.60 35.18 12.98
C THR A 242 8.72 33.68 12.68
N ALA A 243 9.58 32.97 13.42
CA ALA A 243 9.72 31.51 13.31
C ALA A 243 8.40 30.78 13.64
N ASN A 244 7.62 31.27 14.60
CA ASN A 244 6.34 30.67 14.99
C ASN A 244 5.26 30.83 13.93
N ILE A 245 5.20 31.98 13.25
CA ILE A 245 4.28 32.20 12.12
C ILE A 245 4.56 31.18 11.02
N TRP A 246 5.81 31.07 10.58
CA TRP A 246 6.19 30.11 9.54
C TRP A 246 6.04 28.65 10.00
N GLY A 247 6.35 28.37 11.27
CA GLY A 247 6.14 27.06 11.88
C GLY A 247 4.67 26.63 11.89
N SER A 248 3.74 27.59 11.98
CA SER A 248 2.30 27.34 11.94
C SER A 248 1.80 26.97 10.54
N HIS A 249 2.30 27.67 9.52
CA HIS A 249 2.08 27.31 8.12
C HIS A 249 2.52 25.85 7.84
N ARG A 250 3.74 25.49 8.28
CA ARG A 250 4.26 24.12 8.13
C ARG A 250 3.48 23.09 8.94
N ALA A 251 3.04 23.42 10.15
CA ALA A 251 2.24 22.54 10.98
C ALA A 251 0.95 22.11 10.28
N VAL A 252 0.22 23.05 9.67
CA VAL A 252 -1.01 22.75 8.92
C VAL A 252 -0.73 21.95 7.65
N LYS A 253 0.31 22.30 6.87
CA LYS A 253 0.68 21.49 5.70
C LYS A 253 0.98 20.04 6.08
N LYS A 254 1.72 19.82 7.18
CA LYS A 254 2.03 18.49 7.70
C LYS A 254 0.77 17.77 8.19
N TYR A 255 -0.17 18.47 8.82
CA TYR A 255 -1.46 17.91 9.22
C TYR A 255 -2.25 17.41 8.01
N ASN A 256 -2.43 18.25 6.99
CA ASN A 256 -3.15 17.90 5.76
C ASN A 256 -2.48 16.74 5.01
N GLN A 257 -1.15 16.75 4.93
CA GLN A 257 -0.39 15.66 4.30
C GLN A 257 -0.57 14.34 5.06
N LYS A 258 -0.51 14.35 6.41
CA LYS A 258 -0.75 13.15 7.23
C LYS A 258 -2.15 12.59 6.99
N LEU A 259 -3.15 13.45 6.93
CA LEU A 259 -4.53 13.05 6.66
C LEU A 259 -4.63 12.34 5.31
N ARG A 260 -4.08 12.93 4.24
CA ARG A 260 -4.06 12.30 2.91
C ARG A 260 -3.34 10.94 2.91
N ILE A 261 -2.18 10.84 3.57
CA ILE A 261 -1.41 9.59 3.68
C ILE A 261 -2.22 8.52 4.43
N GLN A 262 -2.96 8.90 5.47
CA GLN A 262 -3.81 7.99 6.22
C GLN A 262 -4.90 7.38 5.34
N TYR A 263 -5.63 8.20 4.57
CA TYR A 263 -6.64 7.71 3.64
C TYR A 263 -6.05 6.84 2.53
N GLN A 264 -4.91 7.25 1.95
CA GLN A 264 -4.17 6.43 0.97
C GLN A 264 -3.84 5.04 1.55
N LYS A 265 -3.30 4.99 2.77
CA LYS A 265 -2.93 3.74 3.42
C LYS A 265 -4.16 2.87 3.72
N ASN A 266 -5.27 3.48 4.14
CA ASN A 266 -6.52 2.75 4.39
C ASN A 266 -7.04 2.12 3.09
N ALA A 267 -7.09 2.90 2.00
CA ALA A 267 -7.51 2.39 0.68
C ALA A 267 -6.60 1.26 0.19
N GLU A 268 -5.28 1.44 0.24
CA GLU A 268 -4.32 0.39 -0.11
C GLU A 268 -4.52 -0.88 0.74
N THR A 269 -4.76 -0.74 2.04
CA THR A 269 -5.02 -1.89 2.93
C THR A 269 -6.25 -2.67 2.50
N ILE A 270 -7.34 -1.99 2.13
CA ILE A 270 -8.59 -2.62 1.64
C ILE A 270 -8.36 -3.30 0.28
N ILE A 271 -7.61 -2.66 -0.62
CA ILE A 271 -7.32 -3.22 -1.94
C ILE A 271 -6.49 -4.50 -1.79
N TYR A 272 -5.40 -4.43 -1.01
CA TYR A 272 -4.49 -5.55 -0.80
C TYR A 272 -5.04 -6.64 0.14
N SER A 273 -6.12 -6.41 0.89
CA SER A 273 -6.79 -7.48 1.65
C SER A 273 -7.68 -8.35 0.76
N THR A 274 -8.05 -7.87 -0.42
CA THR A 274 -8.83 -8.60 -1.43
C THR A 274 -7.95 -9.52 -2.31
N PHE A 275 -6.64 -9.48 -2.09
CA PHE A 275 -5.61 -10.14 -2.90
C PHE A 275 -5.31 -11.58 -2.51
#